data_AF-A0A3P7MKR0-F1
#
_entry.id   AF-A0A3P7MKR0-F1
#
_cell.length_a   1.000
_cell.length_b   1.000
_cell.length_c   1.000
_cell.angle_alpha   90.00
_cell.angle_beta   90.00
_cell.angle_gamma   90.00
#
_symmetry.space_group_name_H-M   'P 1'
#
loop_
_entity.id
_entity.type
_entity.pdbx_description
1 polymer ?
#
loop_
_entity_poly.entity_id
_entity_poly.type
_entity_poly.pdbx_seq_one_letter_code
_entity_poly.pdbx_strand_id
1 'polypeptide(L)'
;MFRKLCSFTSQIVRPRALSLSSRLESLSEFFDSPQNWGVVSVKSGRPWRVDELRRKSASDLHKLWYILLKERNMLMTMEEEHWRRLERMPNPERFEKKQLRAQREAARLRRFERQQAWRRRVMNISDEDTFERPQATLAKTN
;
A
#
# COMPACT_ATOMS: atom_id res chain seq x y z
N MET A 1 -2.11 -13.36 -65.57
CA MET A 1 -3.31 -13.38 -64.70
C MET A 1 -2.87 -13.27 -63.25
N PHE A 2 -3.66 -12.60 -62.42
CA PHE A 2 -3.28 -11.81 -61.25
C PHE A 2 -2.66 -12.58 -60.06
N ARG A 3 -1.53 -12.09 -59.54
CA ARG A 3 -1.06 -12.39 -58.17
C ARG A 3 -1.85 -11.51 -57.19
N LYS A 4 -2.64 -12.14 -56.31
CA LYS A 4 -3.31 -11.45 -55.19
C LYS A 4 -2.24 -10.98 -54.20
N LEU A 5 -2.06 -9.67 -54.07
CA LEU A 5 -1.36 -9.07 -52.94
C LEU A 5 -2.28 -9.21 -51.72
N CYS A 6 -1.94 -10.15 -50.83
CA CYS A 6 -2.56 -10.22 -49.51
C CYS A 6 -1.94 -9.09 -48.68
N SER A 7 -2.66 -7.98 -48.52
CA SER A 7 -2.29 -6.91 -47.61
C SER A 7 -2.44 -7.42 -46.17
N PHE A 8 -1.34 -7.86 -45.58
CA PHE A 8 -1.26 -8.12 -44.15
C PHE A 8 -1.35 -6.78 -43.43
N THR A 9 -2.57 -6.34 -43.13
CA THR A 9 -2.79 -5.25 -42.19
C THR A 9 -2.32 -5.76 -40.83
N SER A 10 -1.11 -5.36 -40.42
CA SER A 10 -0.67 -5.50 -39.05
C SER A 10 -1.68 -4.76 -38.17
N GLN A 11 -2.62 -5.50 -37.59
CA GLN A 11 -3.46 -4.99 -36.52
C GLN A 11 -2.50 -4.67 -35.38
N ILE A 12 -2.24 -3.38 -35.18
CA ILE A 12 -1.57 -2.88 -33.99
C ILE A 12 -2.47 -3.27 -32.83
N VAL A 13 -2.13 -4.37 -32.15
CA VAL A 13 -2.76 -4.77 -30.90
C VAL A 13 -2.47 -3.64 -29.93
N ARG A 14 -3.46 -2.77 -29.70
CA ARG A 14 -3.36 -1.75 -28.66
C ARG A 14 -3.25 -2.48 -27.32
N PRO A 15 -2.13 -2.36 -26.58
CA PRO A 15 -2.08 -2.92 -25.25
C PRO A 15 -3.19 -2.25 -24.44
N ARG A 16 -3.97 -3.06 -23.71
CA ARG A 16 -4.92 -2.54 -22.72
C ARG A 16 -4.12 -1.71 -21.73
N ALA A 17 -4.30 -0.38 -21.79
CA ALA A 17 -3.73 0.52 -20.81
C ALA A 17 -4.40 0.21 -19.46
N LEU A 18 -3.72 -0.58 -18.62
CA LEU A 18 -4.05 -0.69 -17.19
C LEU A 18 -3.56 0.55 -16.41
N SER A 19 -3.42 1.70 -17.08
CA SER A 19 -3.09 2.97 -16.42
C SER A 19 -4.38 3.65 -16.01
N LEU A 20 -4.61 3.73 -14.70
CA LEU A 20 -5.68 4.54 -14.12
C LEU A 20 -5.26 6.01 -13.90
N SER A 21 -4.09 6.44 -14.39
CA SER A 21 -3.67 7.84 -14.36
C SER A 21 -3.26 8.33 -15.75
N SER A 22 -3.87 9.43 -16.19
CA SER A 22 -3.59 10.09 -17.47
C SER A 22 -2.28 10.89 -17.48
N ARG A 23 -1.57 10.97 -16.35
CA ARG A 23 -0.25 11.60 -16.22
C ARG A 23 0.70 10.64 -15.50
N LEU A 24 1.80 10.28 -16.14
CA LEU A 24 2.92 9.57 -15.53
C LEU A 24 3.75 10.55 -14.69
N GLU A 25 3.16 11.07 -13.61
CA GLU A 25 3.91 11.76 -12.57
C GLU A 25 4.59 10.72 -11.67
N SER A 26 5.55 10.00 -12.25
CA SER A 26 6.20 8.78 -11.71
C SER A 26 6.53 8.86 -10.22
N LEU A 27 7.54 9.68 -9.87
CA LEU A 27 7.96 9.85 -8.47
C LEU A 27 7.32 11.08 -7.81
N SER A 28 6.82 12.02 -8.60
CA SER A 28 6.22 13.24 -8.07
C SER A 28 4.96 12.97 -7.25
N GLU A 29 4.27 11.85 -7.50
CA GLU A 29 3.10 11.42 -6.72
C GLU A 29 3.43 11.06 -5.25
N PHE A 30 4.69 10.81 -4.92
CA PHE A 30 5.14 10.59 -3.54
C PHE A 30 5.38 11.90 -2.78
N PHE A 31 5.26 13.05 -3.42
CA PHE A 31 5.48 14.35 -2.80
C PHE A 31 4.20 15.19 -2.85
N ASP A 32 4.04 16.08 -1.87
CA ASP A 32 2.94 17.04 -1.92
C ASP A 32 3.18 18.05 -3.05
N SER A 33 2.09 18.67 -3.50
CA SER A 33 2.11 19.76 -4.48
C SER A 33 3.17 20.81 -4.09
N PRO A 34 4.01 21.28 -5.04
CA PRO A 34 5.03 22.28 -4.75
C PRO A 34 4.51 23.57 -4.12
N GLN A 35 3.22 23.87 -4.32
CA GLN A 35 2.55 25.03 -3.73
C GLN A 35 2.35 24.90 -2.20
N ASN A 36 2.38 23.69 -1.67
CA ASN A 36 2.16 23.40 -0.25
C ASN A 36 3.47 23.34 0.56
N TRP A 37 4.64 23.44 -0.10
CA TRP A 37 5.93 23.34 0.58
C TRP A 37 6.17 24.56 1.49
N GLY A 38 6.57 24.31 2.73
CA GLY A 38 6.79 25.36 3.74
C GLY A 38 5.52 25.94 4.37
N VAL A 39 4.33 25.47 3.98
CA VAL A 39 3.07 25.91 4.59
C VAL A 39 2.83 25.16 5.91
N VAL A 40 2.63 25.91 7.00
CA VAL A 40 2.48 25.35 8.35
C VAL A 40 1.22 24.48 8.49
N SER A 41 0.12 24.85 7.83
CA SER A 41 -1.13 24.09 7.86
C SER A 41 -1.74 23.96 6.46
N VAL A 42 -1.67 22.77 5.89
CA VAL A 42 -2.41 22.43 4.67
C VAL A 42 -3.81 21.97 5.07
N LYS A 43 -4.85 22.68 4.59
CA LYS A 43 -6.25 22.33 4.85
C LYS A 43 -6.55 20.91 4.36
N SER A 44 -6.93 20.01 5.25
CA SER A 44 -7.39 18.66 4.94
C SER A 44 -8.90 18.54 5.08
N GLY A 45 -9.51 17.69 4.26
CA GLY A 45 -10.92 17.37 4.35
C GLY A 45 -11.24 16.48 5.55
N ARG A 46 -12.55 16.32 5.81
CA ARG A 46 -13.09 15.42 6.83
C ARG A 46 -12.87 13.94 6.43
N PRO A 47 -12.62 13.02 7.39
CA PRO A 47 -12.52 11.60 7.09
C PRO A 47 -13.87 10.99 6.66
N TRP A 48 -13.79 10.01 5.75
CA TRP A 48 -14.94 9.22 5.26
C TRP A 48 -15.65 8.48 6.40
N ARG A 49 -16.99 8.58 6.45
CA ARG A 49 -17.82 7.76 7.35
C ARG A 49 -18.07 6.39 6.76
N VAL A 50 -18.28 5.41 7.64
CA VAL A 50 -18.64 4.05 7.24
C VAL A 50 -19.93 4.04 6.40
N ASP A 51 -20.93 4.86 6.75
CA ASP A 51 -22.21 4.93 6.04
C ASP A 51 -22.09 5.54 4.63
N GLU A 52 -21.07 6.37 4.40
CA GLU A 52 -20.76 6.92 3.08
C GLU A 52 -20.09 5.85 2.21
N LEU A 53 -19.18 5.06 2.79
CA LEU A 53 -18.48 3.99 2.09
C LEU A 53 -19.40 2.81 1.74
N ARG A 54 -20.37 2.47 2.62
CA ARG A 54 -21.34 1.39 2.38
C ARG A 54 -22.26 1.65 1.18
N ARG A 55 -22.49 2.92 0.83
CA ARG A 55 -23.34 3.31 -0.30
C ARG A 55 -22.61 3.33 -1.65
N LYS A 56 -21.30 3.07 -1.68
CA LYS A 56 -20.48 3.08 -2.91
C LYS A 56 -20.40 1.69 -3.55
N SER A 57 -20.27 1.68 -4.88
CA SER A 57 -20.01 0.45 -5.62
C SER A 57 -18.63 -0.12 -5.27
N ALA A 58 -18.44 -1.44 -5.46
CA ALA A 58 -17.15 -2.09 -5.19
C ALA A 58 -16.01 -1.50 -6.05
N SER A 59 -16.30 -1.12 -7.30
CA SER A 59 -15.32 -0.51 -8.21
C SER A 59 -14.91 0.89 -7.75
N ASP A 60 -15.86 1.71 -7.27
CA ASP A 60 -15.54 3.04 -6.73
C ASP A 60 -14.82 2.97 -5.40
N LEU A 61 -15.15 1.98 -4.56
CA LEU A 61 -14.42 1.73 -3.33
C LEU A 61 -12.96 1.32 -3.61
N HIS A 62 -12.72 0.52 -4.64
CA HIS A 62 -11.37 0.15 -5.06
C HIS A 62 -10.57 1.35 -5.59
N LYS A 63 -11.19 2.22 -6.40
CA LYS A 63 -10.57 3.48 -6.83
C LYS A 63 -10.25 4.39 -5.64
N LEU A 64 -11.20 4.53 -4.71
CA LEU A 64 -11.01 5.32 -3.49
C LEU A 64 -9.87 4.76 -2.65
N TRP A 65 -9.79 3.44 -2.51
CA TRP A 65 -8.71 2.77 -1.81
C TRP A 65 -7.34 3.12 -2.41
N TYR A 66 -7.21 3.10 -3.75
CA TYR A 66 -5.97 3.55 -4.41
C TYR A 66 -5.64 5.01 -4.15
N ILE A 67 -6.62 5.92 -4.19
CA ILE A 67 -6.40 7.34 -3.90
C ILE A 67 -5.88 7.52 -2.47
N LEU A 68 -6.53 6.88 -1.49
CA LEU A 68 -6.13 6.92 -0.09
C LEU A 68 -4.76 6.26 0.16
N LEU A 69 -4.43 5.22 -0.60
CA LEU A 69 -3.13 4.56 -0.51
C LEU A 69 -2.01 5.49 -0.99
N LYS A 70 -2.22 6.22 -2.08
CA LYS A 70 -1.25 7.18 -2.63
C LYS A 70 -1.03 8.35 -1.66
N GLU A 71 -2.11 8.91 -1.12
CA GLU A 71 -2.03 9.95 -0.07
C GLU A 71 -1.26 9.44 1.16
N ARG A 72 -1.53 8.20 1.62
CA ARG A 72 -0.79 7.60 2.74
C ARG A 72 0.70 7.48 2.41
N ASN A 73 1.05 7.04 1.21
CA ASN A 73 2.44 6.89 0.79
C ASN A 73 3.17 8.23 0.73
N MET A 74 2.52 9.27 0.19
CA MET A 74 3.02 10.65 0.18
C MET A 74 3.23 11.21 1.60
N LEU A 75 2.32 10.93 2.54
CA LEU A 75 2.49 11.38 3.92
C LEU A 75 3.61 10.62 4.66
N MET A 76 3.87 9.36 4.31
CA MET A 76 4.98 8.58 4.89
C MET A 76 6.35 9.10 4.43
N THR A 77 6.48 9.48 3.16
CA THR A 77 7.73 10.09 2.64
C THR A 77 7.99 11.45 3.28
N MET A 78 6.96 12.28 3.45
CA MET A 78 7.08 13.57 4.15
C MET A 78 7.49 13.41 5.62
N GLU A 79 6.89 12.47 6.35
CA GLU A 79 7.27 12.25 7.76
C GLU A 79 8.75 11.86 7.89
N GLU A 80 9.19 10.90 7.08
CA GLU A 80 10.58 10.44 7.08
C GLU A 80 11.55 11.59 6.76
N GLU A 81 11.17 12.47 5.85
CA GLU A 81 11.96 13.64 5.49
C GLU A 81 12.04 14.67 6.63
N HIS A 82 10.92 14.99 7.27
CA HIS A 82 10.89 15.88 8.43
C HIS A 82 11.66 15.28 9.62
N TRP A 83 11.54 13.97 9.84
CA TRP A 83 12.31 13.25 10.85
C TRP A 83 13.82 13.37 10.59
N ARG A 84 14.26 13.16 9.34
CA ARG A 84 15.66 13.33 8.93
C ARG A 84 16.16 14.76 9.12
N ARG A 85 15.31 15.75 8.88
CA ARG A 85 15.61 17.17 9.09
C ARG A 85 15.47 17.63 10.54
N LEU A 86 15.03 16.75 11.45
CA LEU A 86 14.70 17.07 12.84
C LEU A 86 13.64 18.19 12.96
N GLU A 87 12.76 18.28 11.96
CA GLU A 87 11.67 19.25 11.91
C GLU A 87 10.35 18.59 12.31
N ARG A 88 9.42 19.40 12.85
CA ARG A 88 8.07 18.92 13.14
C ARG A 88 7.26 18.85 11.86
N MET A 89 6.67 17.69 11.57
CA MET A 89 5.78 17.51 10.43
C MET A 89 4.59 18.49 10.47
N PRO A 90 4.30 19.21 9.37
CA PRO A 90 3.09 19.99 9.23
C PRO A 90 1.85 19.09 9.31
N ASN A 91 0.86 19.50 10.12
CA ASN A 91 -0.45 18.84 10.24
C ASN A 91 -0.40 17.32 10.56
N PRO A 92 0.06 16.92 11.77
CA PRO A 92 0.12 15.51 12.17
C PRO A 92 -1.25 14.82 12.27
N GLU A 93 -2.35 15.59 12.35
CA GLU A 93 -3.72 15.07 12.42
C GLU A 93 -4.12 14.30 11.14
N ARG A 94 -3.52 14.62 9.99
CA ARG A 94 -3.67 13.80 8.77
C ARG A 94 -3.27 12.34 9.01
N PHE A 95 -2.42 12.09 10.00
CA PHE A 95 -1.98 10.79 10.44
C PHE A 95 -2.52 10.43 11.85
N GLU A 96 -3.80 10.61 12.11
CA GLU A 96 -4.39 10.20 13.40
C GLU A 96 -4.43 8.66 13.63
N LYS A 97 -3.84 7.86 12.73
CA LYS A 97 -3.84 6.38 12.81
C LYS A 97 -2.48 5.74 13.13
N LYS A 98 -1.42 6.52 13.39
CA LYS A 98 -0.05 6.00 13.62
C LYS A 98 0.08 5.31 14.97
N GLN A 99 -0.25 6.05 16.03
CA GLN A 99 -0.09 5.58 17.40
C GLN A 99 -0.96 4.35 17.68
N LEU A 100 -2.21 4.36 17.19
CA LEU A 100 -3.12 3.24 17.33
C LEU A 100 -2.64 1.98 16.57
N ARG A 101 -1.98 2.14 15.40
CA ARG A 101 -1.40 1.01 14.65
C ARG A 101 -0.18 0.44 15.36
N ALA A 102 0.76 1.28 15.76
CA ALA A 102 1.95 0.86 16.51
C ALA A 102 1.57 0.14 17.82
N GLN A 103 0.57 0.67 18.54
CA GLN A 103 0.04 0.01 19.75
C GLN A 103 -0.60 -1.35 19.45
N ARG A 104 -1.36 -1.48 18.35
CA ARG A 104 -1.97 -2.75 17.91
C ARG A 104 -0.93 -3.78 17.49
N GLU A 105 0.12 -3.36 16.78
CA GLU A 105 1.22 -4.22 16.37
C GLU A 105 2.03 -4.69 17.58
N ALA A 106 2.37 -3.78 18.50
CA ALA A 106 3.02 -4.13 19.76
C ALA A 106 2.15 -5.08 20.64
N ALA A 107 0.83 -4.92 20.63
CA ALA A 107 -0.09 -5.83 21.32
C ALA A 107 -0.15 -7.22 20.65
N ARG A 108 -0.03 -7.28 19.31
CA ARG A 108 0.02 -8.53 18.54
C ARG A 108 1.31 -9.31 18.82
N LEU A 109 2.46 -8.63 18.81
CA LEU A 109 3.75 -9.23 19.14
C LEU A 109 3.76 -9.77 20.57
N ARG A 110 3.32 -8.96 21.54
CA ARG A 110 3.20 -9.40 22.94
C ARG A 110 2.30 -10.62 23.12
N ARG A 111 1.21 -10.71 22.33
CA ARG A 111 0.32 -11.89 22.34
C ARG A 111 1.02 -13.11 21.75
N PHE A 112 1.73 -12.93 20.65
CA PHE A 112 2.50 -13.99 19.99
C PHE A 112 3.62 -14.51 20.90
N GLU A 113 4.40 -13.63 21.52
CA GLU A 113 5.46 -13.99 22.48
C GLU A 113 4.89 -14.78 23.67
N ARG A 114 3.77 -14.34 24.26
CA ARG A 114 3.10 -15.09 25.33
C ARG A 114 2.67 -16.48 24.87
N GLN A 115 2.15 -16.59 23.64
CA GLN A 115 1.74 -17.85 23.07
C GLN A 115 2.95 -18.77 22.81
N GLN A 116 4.06 -18.25 22.30
CA GLN A 116 5.29 -19.02 22.10
C GLN A 116 5.92 -19.44 23.44
N ALA A 117 5.92 -18.56 24.45
CA ALA A 117 6.40 -18.90 25.79
C ALA A 117 5.56 -20.00 26.46
N TRP A 118 4.22 -19.95 26.29
CA TRP A 118 3.33 -21.02 26.74
C TRP A 118 3.61 -22.34 25.99
N ARG A 119 3.74 -22.29 24.65
CA ARG A 119 4.06 -23.47 23.83
C ARG A 119 5.41 -24.08 24.20
N ARG A 120 6.46 -23.28 24.37
CA ARG A 120 7.80 -23.74 24.82
C ARG A 120 7.72 -24.42 26.18
N ARG A 121 6.97 -23.84 27.13
CA ARG A 121 6.79 -24.40 28.48
C ARG A 121 6.01 -25.72 28.50
N VAL A 122 4.97 -25.82 27.68
CA VAL A 122 4.07 -27.00 27.67
C VAL A 122 4.63 -28.14 26.82
N MET A 123 5.35 -27.83 25.73
CA MET A 123 5.69 -28.81 24.70
C MET A 123 7.21 -29.10 24.56
N ASN A 124 8.09 -28.49 25.36
CA ASN A 124 9.56 -28.66 25.26
C ASN A 124 10.11 -28.57 23.82
N ILE A 125 9.55 -27.67 23.01
CA ILE A 125 9.88 -27.49 21.59
C ILE A 125 11.25 -26.82 21.44
N SER A 126 12.19 -27.51 20.80
CA SER A 126 13.51 -27.00 20.37
C SER A 126 13.37 -25.89 19.31
N ASP A 127 14.34 -24.99 19.20
CA ASP A 127 14.30 -23.78 18.35
C ASP A 127 14.22 -24.03 16.82
N GLU A 128 14.15 -25.28 16.36
CA GLU A 128 14.15 -25.67 14.93
C GLU A 128 12.74 -25.70 14.28
N ASP A 129 11.66 -25.68 15.06
CA ASP A 129 10.30 -25.73 14.52
C ASP A 129 9.82 -24.34 14.08
N THR A 130 10.40 -23.84 12.99
CA THR A 130 10.03 -22.54 12.40
C THR A 130 8.63 -22.64 11.78
N PHE A 131 7.73 -21.74 12.19
CA PHE A 131 6.33 -21.64 11.72
C PHE A 131 6.24 -21.06 10.29
N GLU A 132 7.13 -21.45 9.39
CA GLU A 132 6.98 -21.07 7.98
C GLU A 132 5.96 -21.99 7.31
N ARG A 133 5.06 -21.40 6.52
CA ARG A 133 4.15 -22.17 5.68
C ARG A 133 5.02 -22.96 4.69
N PRO A 134 4.95 -24.29 4.61
CA PRO A 134 5.83 -25.06 3.74
C PRO A 134 5.71 -24.55 2.31
N GLN A 135 6.83 -24.16 1.71
CA GLN A 135 6.88 -23.83 0.30
C GLN A 135 6.52 -25.09 -0.47
N ALA A 136 5.47 -25.03 -1.31
CA ALA A 136 5.07 -26.18 -2.12
C ALA A 136 6.24 -26.53 -3.05
N THR A 137 6.87 -27.69 -2.84
CA THR A 137 7.90 -28.19 -3.73
C THR A 137 7.22 -28.56 -5.05
N LEU A 138 7.49 -27.81 -6.11
CA LEU A 138 7.16 -28.23 -7.47
C LEU A 138 7.94 -29.52 -7.74
N ALA A 139 7.25 -30.65 -7.73
CA ALA A 139 7.81 -31.93 -8.12
C ALA A 139 8.42 -31.76 -9.53
N LYS A 140 9.74 -31.80 -9.60
CA LYS A 140 10.44 -31.93 -10.89
C LYS A 140 10.11 -33.32 -11.41
N THR A 141 9.18 -33.39 -12.34
CA THR A 141 8.96 -34.58 -13.16
C THR A 141 10.15 -34.71 -14.10
N ASN A 142 10.88 -35.82 -13.98
CA ASN A 142 11.92 -36.24 -14.92
C ASN A 142 11.34 -36.55 -16.29
#